data_AF-A0A816E3J1-F1
#
_entry.id   AF-A0A816E3J1-F1
#
_cell.length_a   1.000
_cell.length_b   1.000
_cell.length_c   1.000
_cell.angle_alpha   90.00
_cell.angle_beta   90.00
_cell.angle_gamma   90.00
#
_symmetry.space_group_name_H-M   'P 1'
#
loop_
_entity.id
_entity.type
_entity.pdbx_description
1 polymer ?
#
loop_
_entity_poly.entity_id
_entity_poly.type
_entity_poly.pdbx_seq_one_letter_code
_entity_poly.pdbx_strand_id
1 'polypeptide(L)'
;MLEDELKQIDDHLNRLITERDQCISKLDQEKHTKQQLEQELHQEEKKQRDIERTIKEHTKQVCRVEKELRKSQTQEAAARADEAQARNNFRIAEAALARAQAQLAAVKGAAEIHSNTLDLVEKNLITCKLNLKMFGQALVMRTQVFELRRKHHLTTQAKTIQCRTQLEQIRTTLHTEETQLASQKRTITENKTKIDNQKQIIKQVKNKLQVLNNDYQRVKTQAKQKRREVPQTQGELEKQTKILQTLENEGNQLKQSVESLTEKFEQLKIESHQLQQQVQETEQQYAAKKAENAHQKTQQANKLAELHNNEQDVQQQQAIAHEKYLLRQQAQIQRETTNVNIGMVSKSIVELENDSIEQQRIMQ
;
A
#
# COMPACT_ATOMS: atom_id res chain seq x y z
N MET A 1 5.84 13.80 8.77
CA MET A 1 4.71 12.88 9.06
C MET A 1 3.84 12.64 7.82
N LEU A 2 3.05 13.62 7.34
CA LEU A 2 2.18 13.39 6.16
C LEU A 2 2.97 13.13 4.86
N GLU A 3 4.11 13.78 4.67
CA GLU A 3 5.02 13.51 3.53
C GLU A 3 5.66 12.12 3.61
N ASP A 4 5.98 11.65 4.81
CA ASP A 4 6.51 10.31 5.04
C ASP A 4 5.46 9.24 4.75
N GLU A 5 4.21 9.47 5.17
CA GLU A 5 3.06 8.60 4.82
C GLU A 5 2.84 8.56 3.32
N LEU A 6 2.92 9.72 2.63
CA LEU A 6 2.78 9.78 1.19
C LEU A 6 3.84 8.92 0.48
N LYS A 7 5.09 9.03 0.95
CA LYS A 7 6.21 8.26 0.43
C LYS A 7 6.02 6.76 0.64
N GLN A 8 5.57 6.34 1.83
CA GLN A 8 5.27 4.94 2.11
C GLN A 8 4.16 4.38 1.20
N ILE A 9 3.13 5.18 0.91
CA ILE A 9 2.06 4.81 -0.02
C ILE A 9 2.59 4.68 -1.45
N ASP A 10 3.42 5.62 -1.92
CA ASP A 10 4.04 5.56 -3.25
C ASP A 10 4.96 4.33 -3.38
N ASP A 11 5.76 4.03 -2.36
CA ASP A 11 6.60 2.83 -2.32
C ASP A 11 5.77 1.54 -2.32
N HIS A 12 4.60 1.55 -1.68
CA HIS A 12 3.67 0.42 -1.73
C HIS A 12 3.04 0.26 -3.12
N LEU A 13 2.67 1.35 -3.78
CA LEU A 13 2.18 1.32 -5.17
C LEU A 13 3.21 0.75 -6.13
N ASN A 14 4.47 1.18 -6.03
CA ASN A 14 5.55 0.68 -6.87
C ASN A 14 5.78 -0.82 -6.66
N ARG A 15 5.69 -1.31 -5.42
CA ARG A 15 5.74 -2.75 -5.11
C ARG A 15 4.58 -3.50 -5.76
N LEU A 16 3.35 -3.01 -5.63
CA LEU A 16 2.17 -3.64 -6.25
C LEU A 16 2.26 -3.67 -7.79
N ILE A 17 2.78 -2.62 -8.42
CA ILE A 17 3.05 -2.59 -9.87
C ILE A 17 4.05 -3.69 -10.24
N THR A 18 5.16 -3.78 -9.52
CA THR A 18 6.20 -4.80 -9.75
C THR A 18 5.63 -6.21 -9.60
N GLU A 19 4.88 -6.49 -8.53
CA GLU A 19 4.24 -7.79 -8.30
C GLU A 19 3.21 -8.12 -9.38
N ARG A 20 2.43 -7.13 -9.83
CA ARG A 20 1.46 -7.28 -10.93
C ARG A 20 2.18 -7.67 -12.22
N ASP A 21 3.25 -6.98 -12.57
CA ASP A 21 3.98 -7.22 -13.82
C ASP A 21 4.67 -8.59 -13.81
N GLN A 22 5.23 -8.99 -12.67
CA GLN A 22 5.71 -10.37 -12.47
C GLN A 22 4.59 -11.40 -12.61
N CYS A 23 3.40 -11.12 -12.06
CA CYS A 23 2.25 -12.00 -12.16
C CYS A 23 1.71 -12.10 -13.60
N ILE A 24 1.76 -11.02 -14.37
CA ILE A 24 1.43 -11.01 -15.81
C ILE A 24 2.43 -11.86 -16.59
N SER A 25 3.73 -11.65 -16.37
CA SER A 25 4.78 -12.44 -17.01
C SER A 25 4.62 -13.94 -16.72
N LYS A 26 4.36 -14.29 -15.45
CA LYS A 26 4.06 -15.67 -15.07
C LYS A 26 2.80 -16.19 -15.78
N LEU A 27 1.72 -15.41 -15.81
CA LEU A 27 0.48 -15.80 -16.50
C LEU A 27 0.73 -16.14 -17.98
N ASP A 28 1.56 -15.36 -18.67
CA ASP A 28 1.88 -15.60 -20.07
C ASP A 28 2.77 -16.83 -20.27
N GLN A 29 3.74 -17.07 -19.36
CA GLN A 29 4.49 -18.33 -19.33
C GLN A 29 3.56 -19.53 -19.16
N GLU A 30 2.65 -19.50 -18.18
CA GLU A 30 1.73 -20.62 -17.93
C GLU A 30 0.78 -20.86 -19.11
N LYS A 31 0.34 -19.81 -19.82
CA LYS A 31 -0.43 -19.93 -21.06
C LYS A 31 0.40 -20.58 -22.17
N HIS A 32 1.67 -20.21 -22.31
CA HIS A 32 2.56 -20.78 -23.30
C HIS A 32 2.80 -22.27 -23.03
N THR A 33 3.09 -22.66 -21.79
CA THR A 33 3.20 -24.07 -21.38
C THR A 33 1.92 -24.84 -21.68
N LYS A 34 0.75 -24.27 -21.40
CA LYS A 34 -0.54 -24.90 -21.77
C LYS A 34 -0.64 -25.14 -23.28
N GLN A 35 -0.25 -24.17 -24.09
CA GLN A 35 -0.29 -24.29 -25.55
C GLN A 35 0.66 -25.37 -26.06
N GLN A 36 1.86 -25.49 -25.48
CA GLN A 36 2.81 -26.57 -25.80
C GLN A 36 2.21 -27.95 -25.47
N LEU A 37 1.61 -28.11 -24.28
CA LEU A 37 0.94 -29.35 -23.90
C LEU A 37 -0.23 -29.70 -24.83
N GLU A 38 -1.00 -28.71 -25.28
CA GLU A 38 -2.08 -28.91 -26.26
C GLU A 38 -1.54 -29.36 -27.63
N GLN A 39 -0.39 -28.83 -28.06
CA GLN A 39 0.27 -29.27 -29.29
C GLN A 39 0.82 -30.69 -29.17
N GLU A 40 1.46 -31.03 -28.05
CA GLU A 40 1.92 -32.39 -27.76
C GLU A 40 0.76 -33.38 -27.75
N LEU A 41 -0.33 -33.05 -27.05
CA LEU A 41 -1.55 -33.87 -27.04
C LEU A 41 -2.06 -34.12 -28.46
N HIS A 42 -2.09 -33.09 -29.32
CA HIS A 42 -2.53 -33.25 -30.70
C HIS A 42 -1.63 -34.19 -31.51
N GLN A 43 -0.31 -34.13 -31.30
CA GLN A 43 0.64 -35.04 -31.94
C GLN A 43 0.44 -36.49 -31.46
N GLU A 44 0.26 -36.68 -30.15
CA GLU A 44 0.00 -38.00 -29.57
C GLU A 44 -1.35 -38.58 -30.06
N GLU A 45 -2.41 -37.77 -30.19
CA GLU A 45 -3.69 -38.19 -30.77
C GLU A 45 -3.57 -38.52 -32.27
N LYS A 46 -2.65 -37.88 -33.01
CA LYS A 46 -2.33 -38.26 -34.39
C LYS A 46 -1.65 -39.63 -34.43
N LYS A 47 -0.63 -39.87 -33.59
CA LYS A 47 0.04 -41.18 -33.47
C LYS A 47 -0.95 -42.29 -33.11
N GLN A 48 -1.86 -42.05 -32.17
CA GLN A 48 -2.92 -43.02 -31.81
C GLN A 48 -3.76 -43.40 -33.03
N ARG A 49 -4.23 -42.40 -33.82
CA ARG A 49 -5.04 -42.64 -35.02
C ARG A 49 -4.29 -43.42 -36.10
N ASP A 50 -2.99 -43.18 -36.25
CA ASP A 50 -2.16 -43.92 -37.20
C ASP A 50 -1.98 -45.38 -36.76
N ILE A 51 -1.73 -45.65 -35.48
CA ILE A 51 -1.67 -47.01 -34.91
C ILE A 51 -3.03 -47.72 -35.08
N GLU A 52 -4.15 -47.06 -34.77
CA GLU A 52 -5.49 -47.62 -34.97
C GLU A 52 -5.76 -47.99 -36.43
N ARG A 53 -5.28 -47.18 -37.38
CA ARG A 53 -5.37 -47.47 -38.81
C ARG A 53 -4.55 -48.71 -39.18
N THR A 54 -3.32 -48.82 -38.66
CA THR A 54 -2.43 -49.97 -38.86
C THR A 54 -3.05 -51.26 -38.30
N ILE A 55 -3.55 -51.23 -37.06
CA ILE A 55 -4.27 -52.35 -36.43
C ILE A 55 -5.46 -52.78 -37.29
N LYS A 56 -6.26 -51.84 -37.78
CA LYS A 56 -7.41 -52.13 -38.64
C LYS A 56 -6.99 -52.82 -39.94
N GLU A 57 -5.87 -52.42 -40.53
CA GLU A 57 -5.37 -53.05 -41.76
C GLU A 57 -4.80 -54.45 -41.50
N HIS A 58 -3.98 -54.62 -40.46
CA HIS A 58 -3.50 -55.95 -40.04
C HIS A 58 -4.66 -56.89 -39.69
N THR A 59 -5.71 -56.40 -39.04
CA THR A 59 -6.94 -57.19 -38.75
C THR A 59 -7.59 -57.69 -40.04
N LYS A 60 -7.67 -56.86 -41.10
CA LYS A 60 -8.17 -57.32 -42.40
C LYS A 60 -7.24 -58.35 -43.04
N GLN A 61 -5.92 -58.17 -42.92
CA GLN A 61 -4.94 -59.13 -43.43
C GLN A 61 -5.07 -60.48 -42.74
N VAL A 62 -5.20 -60.51 -41.41
CA VAL A 62 -5.52 -61.73 -40.64
C VAL A 62 -6.74 -62.43 -41.23
N CYS A 63 -7.86 -61.72 -41.40
CA CYS A 63 -9.09 -62.28 -41.99
C CYS A 63 -8.89 -62.84 -43.41
N ARG A 64 -8.02 -62.23 -44.22
CA ARG A 64 -7.71 -62.73 -45.58
C ARG A 64 -6.88 -64.02 -45.51
N VAL A 65 -5.78 -64.00 -44.76
CA VAL A 65 -4.88 -65.16 -44.61
C VAL A 65 -5.58 -66.33 -43.94
N GLU A 66 -6.47 -66.10 -42.97
CA GLU A 66 -7.28 -67.17 -42.36
C GLU A 66 -8.21 -67.84 -43.38
N LYS A 67 -8.81 -67.08 -44.30
CA LYS A 67 -9.63 -67.65 -45.39
C LYS A 67 -8.78 -68.48 -46.34
N GLU A 68 -7.58 -68.00 -46.69
CA GLU A 68 -6.64 -68.75 -47.53
C GLU A 68 -6.16 -70.02 -46.84
N LEU A 69 -5.81 -69.94 -45.56
CA LEU A 69 -5.42 -71.10 -44.75
C LEU A 69 -6.50 -72.18 -44.73
N ARG A 70 -7.78 -71.81 -44.54
CA ARG A 70 -8.90 -72.77 -44.58
C ARG A 70 -9.02 -73.45 -45.95
N LYS A 71 -8.84 -72.69 -47.04
CA LYS A 71 -8.84 -73.25 -48.41
C LYS A 71 -7.67 -74.22 -48.61
N SER A 72 -6.45 -73.82 -48.21
CA SER A 72 -5.26 -74.67 -48.31
C SER A 72 -5.36 -75.93 -47.47
N GLN A 73 -5.89 -75.85 -46.24
CA GLN A 73 -6.14 -77.02 -45.39
C GLN A 73 -7.12 -78.01 -46.01
N THR A 74 -8.17 -77.50 -46.66
CA THR A 74 -9.15 -78.35 -47.36
C THR A 74 -8.48 -79.05 -48.56
N GLN A 75 -7.69 -78.32 -49.34
CA GLN A 75 -6.94 -78.88 -50.47
C GLN A 75 -5.88 -79.91 -50.03
N GLU A 76 -5.15 -79.63 -48.95
CA GLU A 76 -4.18 -80.57 -48.38
C GLU A 76 -4.87 -81.84 -47.88
N ALA A 77 -6.01 -81.72 -47.18
CA ALA A 77 -6.77 -82.88 -46.71
C ALA A 77 -7.24 -83.77 -47.88
N ALA A 78 -7.74 -83.15 -48.97
CA ALA A 78 -8.10 -83.86 -50.18
C ALA A 78 -6.90 -84.55 -50.83
N ALA A 79 -5.78 -83.82 -51.02
CA ALA A 79 -4.56 -84.37 -51.62
C ALA A 79 -3.96 -85.51 -50.79
N ARG A 80 -4.03 -85.42 -49.45
CA ARG A 80 -3.61 -86.47 -48.53
C ARG A 80 -4.47 -87.71 -48.66
N ALA A 81 -5.79 -87.55 -48.80
CA ALA A 81 -6.71 -88.67 -49.04
C ALA A 81 -6.43 -89.33 -50.40
N ASP A 82 -6.19 -88.55 -51.44
CA ASP A 82 -5.83 -89.05 -52.77
C ASP A 82 -4.50 -89.81 -52.78
N GLU A 83 -3.47 -89.31 -52.08
CA GLU A 83 -2.20 -90.01 -51.90
C GLU A 83 -2.41 -91.32 -51.14
N ALA A 84 -3.15 -91.31 -50.04
CA ALA A 84 -3.44 -92.51 -49.25
C ALA A 84 -4.16 -93.58 -50.08
N GLN A 85 -5.14 -93.17 -50.89
CA GLN A 85 -5.83 -94.07 -51.82
C GLN A 85 -4.87 -94.66 -52.86
N ALA A 86 -4.01 -93.83 -53.46
CA ALA A 86 -3.04 -94.29 -54.45
C ALA A 86 -1.99 -95.23 -53.85
N ARG A 87 -1.55 -94.96 -52.62
CA ARG A 87 -0.66 -95.85 -51.86
C ARG A 87 -1.30 -97.22 -51.62
N ASN A 88 -2.59 -97.24 -51.24
CA ASN A 88 -3.30 -98.50 -51.06
C ASN A 88 -3.46 -99.26 -52.39
N ASN A 89 -3.80 -98.55 -53.48
CA ASN A 89 -3.89 -99.15 -54.81
C ASN A 89 -2.54 -99.70 -55.28
N PHE A 90 -1.45 -98.99 -55.04
CA PHE A 90 -0.10 -99.47 -55.32
C PHE A 90 0.19 -100.76 -54.54
N ARG A 91 -0.07 -100.79 -53.23
CA ARG A 91 0.10 -101.97 -52.37
C ARG A 91 -0.73 -103.18 -52.85
N ILE A 92 -1.97 -102.96 -53.28
CA ILE A 92 -2.84 -104.02 -53.83
C ILE A 92 -2.25 -104.57 -55.14
N ALA A 93 -1.74 -103.71 -56.02
CA ALA A 93 -1.14 -104.15 -57.28
C ALA A 93 0.19 -104.90 -57.06
N GLU A 94 1.01 -104.42 -56.13
CA GLU A 94 2.25 -105.09 -55.73
C GLU A 94 1.95 -106.51 -55.21
N ALA A 95 0.95 -106.65 -54.34
CA ALA A 95 0.49 -107.96 -53.87
C ALA A 95 -0.13 -108.83 -54.99
N ALA A 96 -0.78 -108.24 -55.99
CA ALA A 96 -1.29 -108.99 -57.15
C ALA A 96 -0.15 -109.49 -58.06
N LEU A 97 0.87 -108.65 -58.30
CA LEU A 97 2.06 -109.04 -59.05
C LEU A 97 2.81 -110.18 -58.33
N ALA A 98 3.01 -110.06 -57.01
CA ALA A 98 3.62 -111.12 -56.21
C ALA A 98 2.85 -112.45 -56.29
N ARG A 99 1.50 -112.41 -56.25
CA ARG A 99 0.66 -113.60 -56.45
C ARG A 99 0.81 -114.20 -57.85
N ALA A 100 0.83 -113.37 -58.89
CA ALA A 100 1.04 -113.84 -60.26
C ALA A 100 2.44 -114.44 -60.46
N GLN A 101 3.47 -113.91 -59.79
CA GLN A 101 4.83 -114.46 -59.81
C GLN A 101 4.86 -115.84 -59.13
N ALA A 102 4.21 -115.98 -57.98
CA ALA A 102 4.07 -117.27 -57.29
C ALA A 102 3.31 -118.31 -58.13
N GLN A 103 2.22 -117.90 -58.80
CA GLN A 103 1.46 -118.77 -59.71
C GLN A 103 2.30 -119.24 -60.91
N LEU A 104 3.07 -118.34 -61.53
CA LEU A 104 3.99 -118.73 -62.62
C LEU A 104 5.03 -119.75 -62.13
N ALA A 105 5.59 -119.54 -60.94
CA ALA A 105 6.56 -120.47 -60.35
C ALA A 105 5.93 -121.86 -60.11
N ALA A 106 4.69 -121.92 -59.61
CA ALA A 106 3.95 -123.16 -59.41
C ALA A 106 3.65 -123.90 -60.73
N VAL A 107 3.21 -123.20 -61.78
CA VAL A 107 2.95 -123.81 -63.10
C VAL A 107 4.24 -124.32 -63.74
N LYS A 108 5.37 -123.61 -63.59
CA LYS A 108 6.68 -124.11 -64.03
C LYS A 108 7.08 -125.39 -63.31
N GLY A 109 6.96 -125.44 -61.98
CA GLY A 109 7.24 -126.66 -61.21
C GLY A 109 6.32 -127.83 -61.57
N ALA A 110 5.04 -127.58 -61.88
CA ALA A 110 4.11 -128.62 -62.32
C ALA A 110 4.46 -129.17 -63.73
N ALA A 111 4.97 -128.32 -64.63
CA ALA A 111 5.43 -128.71 -65.96
C ALA A 111 6.61 -129.69 -65.94
N GLU A 112 7.44 -129.62 -64.90
CA GLU A 112 8.60 -130.51 -64.72
C GLU A 112 8.21 -131.92 -64.25
N ILE A 113 6.98 -132.14 -63.75
CA ILE A 113 6.56 -133.38 -63.09
C ILE A 113 5.61 -134.24 -63.94
N HIS A 114 4.76 -133.66 -64.82
CA HIS A 114 3.69 -134.40 -65.52
C HIS A 114 3.79 -134.35 -67.06
N SER A 115 4.19 -135.47 -67.69
CA SER A 115 4.33 -135.61 -69.16
C SER A 115 3.01 -135.75 -69.94
N ASN A 116 1.89 -136.10 -69.30
CA ASN A 116 0.64 -136.50 -70.00
C ASN A 116 -0.40 -135.38 -70.15
N THR A 117 -0.07 -134.14 -69.75
CA THR A 117 -0.95 -132.96 -69.80
C THR A 117 -0.22 -131.72 -70.32
N LEU A 118 0.67 -131.93 -71.29
CA LEU A 118 1.57 -130.89 -71.83
C LEU A 118 0.80 -129.67 -72.38
N ASP A 119 -0.27 -129.90 -73.14
CA ASP A 119 -1.07 -128.84 -73.77
C ASP A 119 -1.76 -127.91 -72.75
N LEU A 120 -2.26 -128.46 -71.64
CA LEU A 120 -2.93 -127.68 -70.60
C LEU A 120 -1.92 -126.85 -69.80
N VAL A 121 -0.77 -127.44 -69.49
CA VAL A 121 0.35 -126.77 -68.82
C VAL A 121 0.91 -125.64 -69.69
N GLU A 122 1.06 -125.86 -70.99
CA GLU A 122 1.55 -124.84 -71.94
C GLU A 122 0.58 -123.66 -72.06
N LYS A 123 -0.73 -123.92 -72.20
CA LYS A 123 -1.77 -122.87 -72.18
C LYS A 123 -1.73 -122.07 -70.87
N ASN A 124 -1.64 -122.75 -69.72
CA ASN A 124 -1.56 -122.10 -68.42
C ASN A 124 -0.28 -121.24 -68.26
N LEU A 125 0.84 -121.71 -68.81
CA LEU A 125 2.12 -120.99 -68.80
C LEU A 125 2.05 -119.69 -69.63
N ILE A 126 1.43 -119.75 -70.82
CA ILE A 126 1.20 -118.58 -71.67
C ILE A 126 0.32 -117.56 -70.93
N THR A 127 -0.79 -118.00 -70.35
CA THR A 127 -1.70 -117.15 -69.57
C THR A 127 -0.98 -116.49 -68.37
N CYS A 128 -0.16 -117.25 -67.63
CA CYS A 128 0.60 -116.69 -66.50
C CYS A 128 1.62 -115.64 -66.95
N LYS A 129 2.33 -115.87 -68.07
CA LYS A 129 3.29 -114.90 -68.63
C LYS A 129 2.59 -113.61 -69.09
N LEU A 130 1.43 -113.73 -69.74
CA LEU A 130 0.62 -112.57 -70.15
C LEU A 130 0.14 -111.77 -68.94
N ASN A 131 -0.41 -112.44 -67.93
CA ASN A 131 -0.86 -111.82 -66.69
C ASN A 131 0.26 -111.07 -65.97
N LEU A 132 1.46 -111.66 -65.89
CA LEU A 132 2.64 -111.01 -65.30
C LEU A 132 3.05 -109.73 -66.05
N LYS A 133 3.05 -109.75 -67.38
CA LYS A 133 3.35 -108.57 -68.19
C LYS A 133 2.32 -107.46 -67.95
N MET A 134 1.03 -107.81 -67.93
CA MET A 134 -0.03 -106.85 -67.65
C MET A 134 0.07 -106.27 -66.23
N PHE A 135 0.28 -107.11 -65.21
CA PHE A 135 0.44 -106.66 -63.82
C PHE A 135 1.70 -105.80 -63.64
N GLY A 136 2.80 -106.14 -64.32
CA GLY A 136 4.02 -105.33 -64.32
C GLY A 136 3.80 -103.93 -64.92
N GLN A 137 3.14 -103.84 -66.08
CA GLN A 137 2.79 -102.56 -66.71
C GLN A 137 1.82 -101.74 -65.84
N ALA A 138 0.80 -102.39 -65.28
CA ALA A 138 -0.15 -101.75 -64.37
C ALA A 138 0.53 -101.23 -63.09
N LEU A 139 1.55 -101.93 -62.58
CA LEU A 139 2.32 -101.49 -61.42
C LEU A 139 3.13 -100.23 -61.74
N VAL A 140 3.82 -100.18 -62.90
CA VAL A 140 4.56 -98.98 -63.35
C VAL A 140 3.63 -97.76 -63.43
N MET A 141 2.45 -97.90 -64.03
CA MET A 141 1.47 -96.81 -64.09
C MET A 141 1.00 -96.39 -62.70
N ARG A 142 0.76 -97.33 -61.78
CA ARG A 142 0.36 -97.03 -60.40
C ARG A 142 1.46 -96.32 -59.62
N THR A 143 2.74 -96.65 -59.85
CA THR A 143 3.88 -95.94 -59.27
C THR A 143 3.88 -94.48 -59.69
N GLN A 144 3.75 -94.21 -60.99
CA GLN A 144 3.70 -92.84 -61.52
C GLN A 144 2.54 -92.04 -60.93
N VAL A 145 1.34 -92.65 -60.86
CA VAL A 145 0.16 -92.00 -60.25
C VAL A 145 0.39 -91.73 -58.76
N PHE A 146 1.02 -92.65 -58.04
CA PHE A 146 1.37 -92.46 -56.63
C PHE A 146 2.35 -91.30 -56.44
N GLU A 147 3.44 -91.24 -57.22
CA GLU A 147 4.44 -90.17 -57.16
C GLU A 147 3.83 -88.79 -57.47
N LEU A 148 2.98 -88.69 -58.50
CA LEU A 148 2.28 -87.45 -58.85
C LEU A 148 1.35 -86.98 -57.72
N ARG A 149 0.57 -87.88 -57.13
CA ARG A 149 -0.32 -87.55 -56.01
C ARG A 149 0.46 -87.16 -54.76
N ARG A 150 1.55 -87.86 -54.44
CA ARG A 150 2.46 -87.50 -53.35
C ARG A 150 3.06 -86.11 -53.55
N LYS A 151 3.54 -85.79 -54.76
CA LYS A 151 4.05 -84.45 -55.09
C LYS A 151 2.99 -83.37 -54.89
N HIS A 152 1.74 -83.63 -55.30
CA HIS A 152 0.63 -82.72 -55.12
C HIS A 152 0.31 -82.49 -53.62
N HIS A 153 0.27 -83.55 -52.82
CA HIS A 153 0.09 -83.44 -51.36
C HIS A 153 1.21 -82.63 -50.70
N LEU A 154 2.48 -82.91 -51.01
CA LEU A 154 3.59 -82.13 -50.45
C LEU A 154 3.53 -80.65 -50.84
N THR A 155 3.11 -80.35 -52.07
CA THR A 155 2.95 -78.96 -52.54
C THR A 155 1.82 -78.23 -51.80
N THR A 156 0.69 -78.90 -51.57
CA THR A 156 -0.43 -78.32 -50.83
C THR A 156 -0.12 -78.17 -49.34
N GLN A 157 0.58 -79.14 -48.75
CA GLN A 157 1.10 -79.06 -47.39
C GLN A 157 2.04 -77.87 -47.18
N ALA A 158 2.98 -77.65 -48.10
CA ALA A 158 3.89 -76.51 -48.05
C ALA A 158 3.14 -75.17 -48.07
N LYS A 159 2.09 -75.04 -48.90
CA LYS A 159 1.21 -73.86 -48.91
C LYS A 159 0.48 -73.66 -47.58
N THR A 160 -0.07 -74.72 -46.98
CA THR A 160 -0.70 -74.63 -45.66
C THR A 160 0.28 -74.14 -44.60
N ILE A 161 1.52 -74.66 -44.59
CA ILE A 161 2.57 -74.23 -43.66
C ILE A 161 2.89 -72.75 -43.87
N GLN A 162 3.06 -72.31 -45.12
CA GLN A 162 3.32 -70.91 -45.44
C GLN A 162 2.20 -69.98 -44.92
N CYS A 163 0.93 -70.33 -45.15
CA CYS A 163 -0.20 -69.56 -44.64
C CYS A 163 -0.21 -69.50 -43.10
N ARG A 164 0.13 -70.60 -42.41
CA ARG A 164 0.25 -70.60 -40.94
C ARG A 164 1.34 -69.66 -40.45
N THR A 165 2.52 -69.72 -41.06
CA THR A 165 3.65 -68.86 -40.70
C THR A 165 3.31 -67.39 -40.93
N GLN A 166 2.72 -67.04 -42.07
CA GLN A 166 2.28 -65.67 -42.36
C GLN A 166 1.24 -65.19 -41.35
N LEU A 167 0.27 -66.03 -41.00
CA LEU A 167 -0.77 -65.69 -40.01
C LEU A 167 -0.15 -65.39 -38.64
N GLU A 168 0.80 -66.20 -38.20
CA GLU A 168 1.47 -66.03 -36.90
C GLU A 168 2.30 -64.75 -36.84
N GLN A 169 3.01 -64.44 -37.93
CA GLN A 169 3.76 -63.18 -38.05
C GLN A 169 2.82 -61.97 -37.95
N ILE A 170 1.70 -61.97 -38.69
CA ILE A 170 0.74 -60.86 -38.65
C ILE A 170 0.12 -60.73 -37.25
N ARG A 171 -0.22 -61.85 -36.58
CA ARG A 171 -0.76 -61.84 -35.21
C ARG A 171 0.23 -61.29 -34.18
N THR A 172 1.50 -61.65 -34.32
CA THR A 172 2.57 -61.11 -33.46
C THR A 172 2.72 -59.59 -33.63
N THR A 173 2.72 -59.12 -34.88
CA THR A 173 2.73 -57.68 -35.18
C THR A 173 1.49 -57.00 -34.63
N LEU A 174 0.30 -57.57 -34.83
CA LEU A 174 -0.96 -57.04 -34.32
C LEU A 174 -0.93 -56.88 -32.80
N HIS A 175 -0.45 -57.89 -32.07
CA HIS A 175 -0.34 -57.84 -30.62
C HIS A 175 0.62 -56.73 -30.13
N THR A 176 1.73 -56.55 -30.85
CA THR A 176 2.69 -55.47 -30.57
C THR A 176 2.05 -54.09 -30.76
N GLU A 177 1.33 -53.90 -31.86
CA GLU A 177 0.60 -52.66 -32.16
C GLU A 177 -0.52 -52.39 -31.15
N GLU A 178 -1.26 -53.41 -30.72
CA GLU A 178 -2.29 -53.29 -29.67
C GLU A 178 -1.71 -52.85 -28.33
N THR A 179 -0.54 -53.39 -27.97
CA THR A 179 0.20 -52.98 -26.77
C THR A 179 0.68 -51.54 -26.88
N GLN A 180 1.20 -51.15 -28.04
CA GLN A 180 1.58 -49.77 -28.33
C GLN A 180 0.38 -48.82 -28.27
N LEU A 181 -0.77 -49.21 -28.81
CA LEU A 181 -2.02 -48.44 -28.73
C LEU A 181 -2.47 -48.25 -27.28
N ALA A 182 -2.40 -49.28 -26.45
CA ALA A 182 -2.75 -49.18 -25.04
C ALA A 182 -1.83 -48.20 -24.28
N SER A 183 -0.52 -48.26 -24.54
CA SER A 183 0.46 -47.30 -24.02
C SER A 183 0.14 -45.87 -24.48
N GLN A 184 -0.11 -45.69 -25.78
CA GLN A 184 -0.44 -44.41 -26.38
C GLN A 184 -1.70 -43.76 -25.76
N LYS A 185 -2.74 -44.56 -25.48
CA LYS A 185 -3.97 -44.09 -24.81
C LYS A 185 -3.71 -43.62 -23.38
N ARG A 186 -2.78 -44.27 -22.65
CA ARG A 186 -2.36 -43.81 -21.32
C ARG A 186 -1.65 -42.46 -21.40
N THR A 187 -0.67 -42.32 -22.30
CA THR A 187 0.04 -41.05 -22.54
C THR A 187 -0.93 -39.90 -22.85
N ILE A 188 -1.94 -40.14 -23.70
CA ILE A 188 -2.97 -39.14 -24.02
C ILE A 188 -3.79 -38.75 -22.79
N THR A 189 -4.14 -39.71 -21.93
CA THR A 189 -4.88 -39.47 -20.68
C THR A 189 -4.06 -38.64 -19.69
N GLU A 190 -2.77 -38.96 -19.56
CA GLU A 190 -1.83 -38.20 -18.74
C GLU A 190 -1.66 -36.77 -19.26
N ASN A 191 -1.52 -36.58 -20.58
CA ASN A 191 -1.41 -35.26 -21.19
C ASN A 191 -2.69 -34.42 -20.99
N LYS A 192 -3.88 -35.04 -21.11
CA LYS A 192 -5.15 -34.38 -20.78
C LYS A 192 -5.18 -33.91 -19.32
N THR A 193 -4.71 -34.77 -18.40
CA THR A 193 -4.62 -34.44 -16.97
C THR A 193 -3.64 -33.29 -16.72
N LYS A 194 -2.46 -33.29 -17.37
CA LYS A 194 -1.49 -32.18 -17.28
C LYS A 194 -2.09 -30.86 -17.78
N ILE A 195 -2.81 -30.88 -18.91
CA ILE A 195 -3.49 -29.69 -19.44
C ILE A 195 -4.55 -29.16 -18.47
N ASP A 196 -5.33 -30.03 -17.83
CA ASP A 196 -6.35 -29.60 -16.89
C ASP A 196 -5.74 -29.02 -15.60
N ASN A 197 -4.67 -29.61 -15.08
CA ASN A 197 -3.88 -29.03 -14.00
C ASN A 197 -3.34 -27.64 -14.39
N GLN A 198 -2.80 -27.52 -15.61
CA GLN A 198 -2.29 -26.26 -16.14
C GLN A 198 -3.38 -25.18 -16.24
N LYS A 199 -4.61 -25.55 -16.63
CA LYS A 199 -5.78 -24.63 -16.61
C LYS A 199 -6.08 -24.14 -15.19
N GLN A 200 -5.97 -25.00 -14.18
CA GLN A 200 -6.17 -24.59 -12.78
C GLN A 200 -5.09 -23.62 -12.30
N ILE A 201 -3.82 -23.86 -12.65
CA ILE A 201 -2.71 -22.95 -12.36
C ILE A 201 -2.99 -21.57 -12.99
N ILE A 202 -3.34 -21.53 -14.28
CA ILE A 202 -3.70 -20.28 -14.97
C ILE A 202 -4.84 -19.56 -14.25
N LYS A 203 -5.88 -20.28 -13.81
CA LYS A 203 -7.00 -19.70 -13.06
C LYS A 203 -6.54 -19.07 -11.74
N GLN A 204 -5.69 -19.77 -10.98
CA GLN A 204 -5.12 -19.25 -9.73
C GLN A 204 -4.29 -17.97 -9.97
N VAL A 205 -3.45 -17.96 -11.00
CA VAL A 205 -2.66 -16.77 -11.36
C VAL A 205 -3.56 -15.60 -11.77
N LYS A 206 -4.63 -15.84 -12.55
CA LYS A 206 -5.62 -14.81 -12.88
C LYS A 206 -6.31 -14.23 -11.64
N ASN A 207 -6.70 -15.08 -10.69
CA ASN A 207 -7.30 -14.64 -9.43
C ASN A 207 -6.32 -13.78 -8.62
N LYS A 208 -5.05 -14.19 -8.52
CA LYS A 208 -3.99 -13.39 -7.87
C LYS A 208 -3.83 -12.03 -8.54
N LEU A 209 -3.81 -11.99 -9.86
CA LEU A 209 -3.71 -10.74 -10.63
C LEU A 209 -4.90 -9.80 -10.36
N GLN A 210 -6.11 -10.35 -10.25
CA GLN A 210 -7.30 -9.57 -9.92
C GLN A 210 -7.21 -8.96 -8.51
N VAL A 211 -6.75 -9.73 -7.52
CA VAL A 211 -6.52 -9.23 -6.15
C VAL A 211 -5.50 -8.09 -6.15
N LEU A 212 -4.34 -8.28 -6.81
CA LEU A 212 -3.31 -7.24 -6.94
C LEU A 212 -3.86 -5.96 -7.60
N ASN A 213 -4.70 -6.10 -8.63
CA ASN A 213 -5.30 -4.94 -9.28
C ASN A 213 -6.27 -4.20 -8.36
N ASN A 214 -7.08 -4.92 -7.58
CA ASN A 214 -7.99 -4.31 -6.59
C ASN A 214 -7.21 -3.58 -5.49
N ASP A 215 -6.16 -4.21 -4.95
CA ASP A 215 -5.29 -3.59 -3.95
C ASP A 215 -4.61 -2.34 -4.51
N TYR A 216 -4.09 -2.41 -5.74
CA TYR A 216 -3.51 -1.25 -6.43
C TYR A 216 -4.50 -0.08 -6.54
N GLN A 217 -5.76 -0.33 -6.94
CA GLN A 217 -6.77 0.75 -7.02
C GLN A 217 -7.11 1.34 -5.65
N ARG A 218 -7.19 0.52 -4.61
CA ARG A 218 -7.42 0.98 -3.23
C ARG A 218 -6.29 1.91 -2.79
N VAL A 219 -5.04 1.46 -2.90
CA VAL A 219 -3.86 2.23 -2.50
C VAL A 219 -3.71 3.49 -3.34
N LYS A 220 -4.01 3.42 -4.65
CA LYS A 220 -3.96 4.58 -5.55
C LYS A 220 -4.96 5.66 -5.13
N THR A 221 -6.14 5.23 -4.68
CA THR A 221 -7.18 6.15 -4.16
C THR A 221 -6.72 6.80 -2.86
N GLN A 222 -6.12 6.03 -1.95
CA GLN A 222 -5.52 6.55 -0.71
C GLN A 222 -4.41 7.56 -0.99
N ALA A 223 -3.51 7.27 -1.94
CA ALA A 223 -2.46 8.17 -2.37
C ALA A 223 -3.03 9.50 -2.87
N LYS A 224 -4.07 9.44 -3.73
CA LYS A 224 -4.73 10.63 -4.28
C LYS A 224 -5.35 11.49 -3.18
N GLN A 225 -5.96 10.87 -2.18
CA GLN A 225 -6.55 11.58 -1.04
C GLN A 225 -5.46 12.26 -0.19
N LYS A 226 -4.41 11.53 0.19
CA LYS A 226 -3.29 12.09 0.97
C LYS A 226 -2.55 13.21 0.24
N ARG A 227 -2.37 13.10 -1.09
CA ARG A 227 -1.80 14.19 -1.92
C ARG A 227 -2.62 15.48 -1.89
N ARG A 228 -3.92 15.42 -1.57
CA ARG A 228 -4.77 16.61 -1.39
C ARG A 228 -4.69 17.16 0.03
N GLU A 229 -4.56 16.30 1.04
CA GLU A 229 -4.50 16.68 2.45
C GLU A 229 -3.19 17.40 2.82
N VAL A 230 -2.05 16.98 2.25
CA VAL A 230 -0.73 17.59 2.50
C VAL A 230 -0.72 19.11 2.26
N PRO A 231 -1.05 19.63 1.05
CA PRO A 231 -1.01 21.06 0.79
C PRO A 231 -2.08 21.85 1.58
N GLN A 232 -3.22 21.23 1.90
CA GLN A 232 -4.24 21.86 2.76
C GLN A 232 -3.68 22.11 4.16
N THR A 233 -3.07 21.07 4.75
CA THR A 233 -2.47 21.16 6.09
C THR A 233 -1.30 22.14 6.11
N GLN A 234 -0.44 22.14 5.07
CA GLN A 234 0.64 23.12 4.93
C GLN A 234 0.10 24.55 4.85
N GLY A 235 -0.95 24.79 4.06
CA GLY A 235 -1.57 26.10 3.95
C GLY A 235 -2.23 26.58 5.26
N GLU A 236 -2.82 25.67 6.04
CA GLU A 236 -3.35 25.99 7.37
C GLU A 236 -2.23 26.36 8.36
N LEU A 237 -1.13 25.60 8.35
CA LEU A 237 0.05 25.88 9.17
C LEU A 237 0.69 27.23 8.82
N GLU A 238 0.81 27.55 7.53
CA GLU A 238 1.32 28.86 7.08
C GLU A 238 0.43 30.02 7.56
N LYS A 239 -0.89 29.85 7.51
CA LYS A 239 -1.84 30.86 8.03
C LYS A 239 -1.68 31.06 9.53
N GLN A 240 -1.62 29.97 10.30
CA GLN A 240 -1.41 30.04 11.75
C GLN A 240 -0.06 30.69 12.10
N THR A 241 0.99 30.36 11.34
CA THR A 241 2.32 30.97 11.52
C THR A 241 2.27 32.48 11.32
N LYS A 242 1.57 32.96 10.28
CA LYS A 242 1.37 34.41 10.06
C LYS A 242 0.58 35.07 11.18
N ILE A 243 -0.48 34.42 11.67
CA ILE A 243 -1.28 34.92 12.81
C ILE A 243 -0.39 35.04 14.06
N LEU A 244 0.43 34.03 14.36
CA LEU A 244 1.36 34.07 15.48
C LEU A 244 2.36 35.22 15.35
N GLN A 245 2.94 35.43 14.17
CA GLN A 245 3.84 36.57 13.91
C GLN A 245 3.14 37.93 14.14
N THR A 246 1.89 38.06 13.71
CA THR A 246 1.10 39.28 13.96
C THR A 246 0.87 39.49 15.46
N LEU A 247 0.42 38.46 16.18
CA LEU A 247 0.18 38.52 17.62
C LEU A 247 1.46 38.82 18.41
N GLU A 248 2.59 38.27 17.99
CA GLU A 248 3.90 38.55 18.60
C GLU A 248 4.29 40.03 18.41
N ASN A 249 4.07 40.59 17.22
CA ASN A 249 4.28 42.02 16.95
C ASN A 249 3.34 42.91 17.78
N GLU A 250 2.06 42.58 17.86
CA GLU A 250 1.08 43.29 18.68
C GLU A 250 1.45 43.23 20.17
N GLY A 251 1.88 42.06 20.65
CA GLY A 251 2.37 41.87 22.02
C GLY A 251 3.60 42.75 22.33
N ASN A 252 4.55 42.83 21.39
CA ASN A 252 5.72 43.71 21.52
C ASN A 252 5.33 45.20 21.54
N GLN A 253 4.37 45.62 20.72
CA GLN A 253 3.87 47.01 20.74
C GLN A 253 3.15 47.35 22.04
N LEU A 254 2.33 46.42 22.57
CA LEU A 254 1.69 46.59 23.87
C LEU A 254 2.71 46.69 24.99
N LYS A 255 3.76 45.86 24.96
CA LYS A 255 4.86 45.92 25.93
C LYS A 255 5.54 47.30 25.93
N GLN A 256 5.91 47.82 24.76
CA GLN A 256 6.49 49.16 24.62
C GLN A 256 5.53 50.25 25.12
N SER A 257 4.23 50.10 24.84
CA SER A 257 3.20 51.03 25.32
C SER A 257 3.09 51.04 26.84
N VAL A 258 3.16 49.87 27.48
CA VAL A 258 3.17 49.73 28.95
C VAL A 258 4.44 50.33 29.54
N GLU A 259 5.61 50.08 28.96
CA GLU A 259 6.88 50.68 29.39
C GLU A 259 6.80 52.22 29.33
N SER A 260 6.32 52.80 28.23
CA SER A 260 6.13 54.25 28.09
C SER A 260 5.11 54.83 29.08
N LEU A 261 4.00 54.13 29.33
CA LEU A 261 3.02 54.55 30.34
C LEU A 261 3.60 54.49 31.76
N THR A 262 4.45 53.50 32.04
CA THR A 262 5.14 53.35 33.32
C THR A 262 6.12 54.50 33.54
N GLU A 263 6.90 54.87 32.52
CA GLU A 263 7.79 56.04 32.57
C GLU A 263 7.00 57.34 32.81
N LYS A 264 5.90 57.55 32.07
CA LYS A 264 5.02 58.72 32.28
C LYS A 264 4.44 58.76 33.69
N PHE A 265 4.06 57.61 34.24
CA PHE A 265 3.55 57.52 35.60
C PHE A 265 4.60 57.90 36.64
N GLU A 266 5.83 57.40 36.52
CA GLU A 266 6.92 57.80 37.44
C GLU A 266 7.28 59.29 37.28
N GLN A 267 7.24 59.85 36.07
CA GLN A 267 7.42 61.29 35.84
C GLN A 267 6.34 62.11 36.56
N LEU A 268 5.06 61.76 36.39
CA LEU A 268 3.93 62.42 37.05
C LEU A 268 4.02 62.31 38.58
N LYS A 269 4.50 61.18 39.09
CA LYS A 269 4.73 60.97 40.52
C LYS A 269 5.82 61.89 41.06
N ILE A 270 6.91 62.09 40.32
CA ILE A 270 7.96 63.07 40.68
C ILE A 270 7.40 64.49 40.67
N GLU A 271 6.70 64.87 39.60
CA GLU A 271 6.06 66.20 39.48
C GLU A 271 5.06 66.45 40.61
N SER A 272 4.24 65.46 40.94
CA SER A 272 3.30 65.54 42.08
C SER A 272 4.04 65.73 43.40
N HIS A 273 5.19 65.07 43.60
CA HIS A 273 5.98 65.22 44.82
C HIS A 273 6.63 66.61 44.92
N GLN A 274 7.11 67.14 43.80
CA GLN A 274 7.65 68.51 43.70
C GLN A 274 6.58 69.55 43.98
N LEU A 275 5.39 69.42 43.38
CA LEU A 275 4.25 70.29 43.65
C LEU A 275 3.84 70.24 45.12
N GLN A 276 3.83 69.05 45.72
CA GLN A 276 3.52 68.89 47.14
C GLN A 276 4.54 69.60 48.04
N GLN A 277 5.83 69.54 47.71
CA GLN A 277 6.88 70.32 48.41
C GLN A 277 6.69 71.82 48.22
N GLN A 278 6.43 72.29 46.99
CA GLN A 278 6.16 73.71 46.73
C GLN A 278 4.93 74.22 47.51
N VAL A 279 3.88 73.41 47.61
CA VAL A 279 2.70 73.75 48.42
C VAL A 279 3.09 73.89 49.89
N GLN A 280 3.84 72.94 50.46
CA GLN A 280 4.32 73.04 51.85
C GLN A 280 5.19 74.28 52.09
N GLU A 281 6.12 74.58 51.17
CA GLU A 281 6.95 75.79 51.25
C GLU A 281 6.11 77.07 51.20
N THR A 282 5.13 77.12 50.29
CA THR A 282 4.21 78.25 50.16
C THR A 282 3.33 78.41 51.41
N GLU A 283 2.84 77.31 51.97
CA GLU A 283 2.09 77.32 53.24
C GLU A 283 2.94 77.83 54.41
N GLN A 284 4.22 77.43 54.49
CA GLN A 284 5.16 77.94 55.50
C GLN A 284 5.43 79.43 55.32
N GLN A 285 5.68 79.88 54.08
CA GLN A 285 5.85 81.31 53.77
C GLN A 285 4.59 82.11 54.12
N TYR A 286 3.41 81.58 53.81
CA TYR A 286 2.13 82.19 54.17
C TYR A 286 1.95 82.27 55.69
N ALA A 287 2.26 81.20 56.43
CA ALA A 287 2.23 81.19 57.89
C ALA A 287 3.20 82.20 58.51
N ALA A 288 4.42 82.31 57.98
CA ALA A 288 5.41 83.30 58.38
C ALA A 288 4.91 84.74 58.11
N LYS A 289 4.37 85.00 56.91
CA LYS A 289 3.77 86.31 56.56
C LYS A 289 2.56 86.64 57.43
N LYS A 290 1.73 85.65 57.77
CA LYS A 290 0.61 85.82 58.69
C LYS A 290 1.08 86.20 60.10
N ALA A 291 2.14 85.55 60.59
CA ALA A 291 2.76 85.89 61.87
C ALA A 291 3.40 87.29 61.86
N GLU A 292 4.11 87.64 60.78
CA GLU A 292 4.68 88.98 60.58
C GLU A 292 3.58 90.07 60.60
N ASN A 293 2.46 89.83 59.92
CA ASN A 293 1.32 90.75 59.92
C ASN A 293 0.71 90.91 61.32
N ALA A 294 0.57 89.81 62.08
CA ALA A 294 0.11 89.86 63.47
C ALA A 294 1.08 90.67 64.37
N HIS A 295 2.39 90.50 64.17
CA HIS A 295 3.41 91.28 64.87
C HIS A 295 3.32 92.77 64.52
N GLN A 296 3.18 93.11 63.23
CA GLN A 296 2.98 94.49 62.78
C GLN A 296 1.71 95.12 63.36
N LYS A 297 0.59 94.39 63.40
CA LYS A 297 -0.64 94.87 64.06
C LYS A 297 -0.42 95.15 65.55
N THR A 298 0.35 94.30 66.23
CA THR A 298 0.69 94.49 67.65
C THR A 298 1.58 95.72 67.85
N GLN A 299 2.61 95.90 67.01
CA GLN A 299 3.45 97.10 67.03
C GLN A 299 2.64 98.37 66.75
N GLN A 300 1.71 98.31 65.79
CA GLN A 300 0.84 99.43 65.45
C GLN A 300 -0.11 99.78 66.60
N ALA A 301 -0.68 98.78 67.29
CA ALA A 301 -1.49 98.98 68.50
C ALA A 301 -0.68 99.61 69.64
N ASN A 302 0.56 99.15 69.87
CA ASN A 302 1.45 99.74 70.87
C ASN A 302 1.79 101.20 70.54
N LYS A 303 2.07 101.51 69.26
CA LYS A 303 2.41 102.86 68.82
C LYS A 303 1.21 103.82 68.90
N LEU A 304 0.00 103.31 68.67
CA LEU A 304 -1.24 104.05 68.92
C LEU A 304 -1.44 104.33 70.42
N ALA A 305 -1.14 103.38 71.30
CA ALA A 305 -1.19 103.58 72.75
C ALA A 305 -0.16 104.61 73.22
N GLU A 306 1.07 104.58 72.68
CA GLU A 306 2.09 105.60 72.94
C GLU A 306 1.65 106.99 72.48
N LEU A 307 1.06 107.10 71.28
CA LEU A 307 0.50 108.37 70.79
C LEU A 307 -0.61 108.91 71.69
N HIS A 308 -1.49 108.04 72.17
CA HIS A 308 -2.58 108.44 73.07
C HIS A 308 -2.06 108.94 74.43
N ASN A 309 -1.05 108.28 74.99
CA ASN A 309 -0.37 108.74 76.22
C ASN A 309 0.30 110.11 76.00
N ASN A 310 1.00 110.29 74.87
CA ASN A 310 1.62 111.59 74.54
C ASN A 310 0.56 112.70 74.36
N GLU A 311 -0.60 112.39 73.78
CA GLU A 311 -1.74 113.31 73.68
C GLU A 311 -2.25 113.72 75.06
N GLN A 312 -2.38 112.78 76.00
CA GLN A 312 -2.74 113.07 77.39
C GLN A 312 -1.70 113.98 78.06
N ASP A 313 -0.41 113.71 77.89
CA ASP A 313 0.67 114.54 78.44
C ASP A 313 0.61 115.99 77.90
N VAL A 314 0.33 116.16 76.61
CA VAL A 314 0.18 117.50 76.00
C VAL A 314 -1.05 118.23 76.55
N GLN A 315 -2.18 117.55 76.71
CA GLN A 315 -3.38 118.15 77.31
C GLN A 315 -3.12 118.59 78.75
N GLN A 316 -2.38 117.78 79.52
CA GLN A 316 -2.02 118.10 80.89
C GLN A 316 -1.09 119.32 80.96
N GLN A 317 -0.12 119.44 80.04
CA GLN A 317 0.72 120.64 79.93
C GLN A 317 -0.07 121.90 79.54
N GLN A 318 -1.07 121.78 78.67
CA GLN A 318 -1.93 122.91 78.29
C GLN A 318 -2.79 123.41 79.46
N ALA A 319 -3.30 122.50 80.30
CA ALA A 319 -4.05 122.87 81.52
C ALA A 319 -3.17 123.68 82.50
N ILE A 320 -1.93 123.24 82.73
CA ILE A 320 -0.96 123.93 83.59
C ILE A 320 -0.61 125.32 83.03
N ALA A 321 -0.46 125.44 81.70
CA ALA A 321 -0.17 126.73 81.06
C ALA A 321 -1.33 127.72 81.19
N HIS A 322 -2.58 127.25 81.09
CA HIS A 322 -3.76 128.09 81.22
C HIS A 322 -3.94 128.61 82.66
N GLU A 323 -3.69 127.78 83.66
CA GLU A 323 -3.72 128.17 85.08
C GLU A 323 -2.66 129.26 85.38
N LYS A 324 -1.45 129.12 84.81
CA LYS A 324 -0.39 130.14 84.89
C LYS A 324 -0.79 131.48 84.28
N TYR A 325 -1.57 131.47 83.20
CA TYR A 325 -2.06 132.68 82.54
C TYR A 325 -3.06 133.44 83.43
N LEU A 326 -4.00 132.73 84.05
CA LEU A 326 -4.99 133.31 84.97
C LEU A 326 -4.33 133.97 86.18
N LEU A 327 -3.35 133.30 86.79
CA LEU A 327 -2.59 133.85 87.92
C LEU A 327 -1.83 135.14 87.56
N ARG A 328 -1.30 135.26 86.33
CA ARG A 328 -0.66 136.48 85.85
C ARG A 328 -1.64 137.64 85.69
N GLN A 329 -2.84 137.37 85.17
CA GLN A 329 -3.88 138.40 85.04
C GLN A 329 -4.28 138.96 86.41
N GLN A 330 -4.43 138.08 87.40
CA GLN A 330 -4.82 138.45 88.76
C GLN A 330 -3.76 139.33 89.46
N ALA A 331 -2.47 139.02 89.25
CA ALA A 331 -1.36 139.83 89.75
C ALA A 331 -1.28 141.23 89.10
N GLN A 332 -1.74 141.38 87.85
CA GLN A 332 -1.70 142.65 87.14
C GLN A 332 -2.77 143.63 87.66
N ILE A 333 -3.97 143.14 87.93
CA ILE A 333 -5.07 143.93 88.54
C ILE A 333 -4.67 144.47 89.92
N GLN A 334 -3.95 143.67 90.73
CA GLN A 334 -3.45 144.09 92.03
C GLN A 334 -2.42 145.23 91.94
N ARG A 335 -1.55 145.24 90.92
CA ARG A 335 -0.59 146.32 90.70
C ARG A 335 -1.27 147.65 90.33
N GLU A 336 -2.27 147.60 89.45
CA GLU A 336 -3.00 148.80 89.03
C GLU A 336 -3.74 149.45 90.20
N THR A 337 -4.35 148.64 91.07
CA THR A 337 -5.03 149.12 92.29
C THR A 337 -4.06 149.81 93.25
N THR A 338 -2.82 149.32 93.35
CA THR A 338 -1.79 149.88 94.24
C THR A 338 -1.28 151.24 93.73
N ASN A 339 -1.12 151.40 92.41
CA ASN A 339 -0.68 152.66 91.82
C ASN A 339 -1.67 153.81 92.00
N VAL A 340 -2.98 153.52 91.97
CA VAL A 340 -4.03 154.52 92.24
C VAL A 340 -3.96 155.04 93.68
N ASN A 341 -3.74 154.15 94.65
CA ASN A 341 -3.64 154.52 96.06
C ASN A 341 -2.41 155.40 96.35
N ILE A 342 -1.27 155.15 95.71
CA ILE A 342 -0.07 155.99 95.84
C ILE A 342 -0.34 157.40 95.30
N GLY A 343 -1.05 157.52 94.17
CA GLY A 343 -1.41 158.81 93.58
C GLY A 343 -2.29 159.68 94.48
N MET A 344 -3.20 159.06 95.25
CA MET A 344 -4.04 159.78 96.22
C MET A 344 -3.24 160.28 97.42
N VAL A 345 -2.33 159.47 97.96
CA VAL A 345 -1.49 159.84 99.12
C VAL A 345 -0.55 161.00 98.76
N SER A 346 0.06 160.98 97.57
CA SER A 346 0.94 162.07 97.13
C SER A 346 0.22 163.42 97.01
N LYS A 347 -1.09 163.42 96.73
CA LYS A 347 -1.90 164.66 96.67
C LYS A 347 -2.20 165.22 98.06
N SER A 348 -2.55 164.35 99.01
CA SER A 348 -2.79 164.75 100.40
C SER A 348 -1.55 165.25 101.13
N ILE A 349 -0.35 164.79 100.76
CA ILE A 349 0.91 165.28 101.35
C ILE A 349 1.17 166.75 100.95
N VAL A 350 0.94 167.11 99.68
CA VAL A 350 1.14 168.49 99.20
C VAL A 350 0.16 169.47 99.84
N GLU A 351 -1.07 169.05 100.10
CA GLU A 351 -2.08 169.89 100.79
C GLU A 351 -1.70 170.13 102.26
N LEU A 352 -1.14 169.13 102.95
CA LEU A 352 -0.68 169.26 104.34
C LEU A 352 0.62 170.09 104.48
N GLU A 353 1.51 170.05 103.49
CA GLU A 353 2.71 170.90 103.47
C GLU A 353 2.36 172.39 103.30
N ASN A 354 1.30 172.71 102.54
CA ASN A 354 0.80 174.08 102.40
C ASN A 354 0.18 174.62 103.71
N ASP A 355 -0.55 173.79 104.45
CA ASP A 355 -1.15 174.20 105.73
C ASP A 355 -0.12 174.36 106.86
N SER A 356 0.99 173.59 106.83
CA SER A 356 2.04 173.68 107.85
C SER A 356 2.90 174.95 107.74
N ILE A 357 3.04 175.53 106.54
CA ILE A 357 3.83 176.76 106.35
C ILE A 357 3.03 177.99 106.81
N GLU A 358 1.71 178.00 106.61
CA GLU A 358 0.81 179.09 107.06
C GLU A 358 0.79 179.21 108.60
N GLN A 359 0.90 178.09 109.33
CA GLN A 359 0.90 178.10 110.80
C GLN A 359 2.21 178.59 111.45
N GLN A 360 3.35 178.52 110.76
CA GLN A 360 4.64 178.69 111.45
C GLN A 360 5.12 180.12 111.68
N ARG A 361 4.54 181.17 111.08
CA ARG A 361 5.01 182.56 111.36
C ARG A 361 3.93 183.61 111.54
N ILE A 362 2.83 183.18 112.14
CA ILE A 362 2.00 184.02 113.03
C ILE A 362 2.58 184.04 114.47
N MET A 363 3.71 183.36 114.75
CA MET A 363 4.29 183.20 116.11
C MET A 363 5.73 183.73 116.33
N GLN A 364 6.09 184.87 115.72
CA GLN A 364 7.16 185.80 116.16
C GLN A 364 7.18 187.00 115.21
#